data_AF-A0A1M6GQF4-F1
#
_entry.id   AF-A0A1M6GQF4-F1
#
_cell.length_a   1.000
_cell.length_b   1.000
_cell.length_c   1.000
_cell.angle_alpha   90.00
_cell.angle_beta   90.00
_cell.angle_gamma   90.00
#
_symmetry.space_group_name_H-M   'P 1'
#
loop_
_entity.id
_entity.type
_entity.pdbx_description
1 polymer ?
#
loop_
_entity_poly.entity_id
_entity_poly.type
_entity_poly.pdbx_seq_one_letter_code
_entity_poly.pdbx_strand_id
1 'polypeptide(L)'
;MEQTRRTDFVLFIQDKFEDIQKLFARKNEGYGASGDLFWNFRQTAERLYPSMYAQDPCAAMFLVAETLVDKHNVALAKGIAVSECEERLLDRIVYSLLELKMVYDRSERSEI
;
A
#
# COMPACT_ATOMS: atom_id res chain seq x y z
N MET A 1 -11.48 -3.19 -28.44
CA MET A 1 -10.64 -4.12 -27.64
C MET A 1 -10.98 -5.52 -28.08
N GLU A 2 -9.98 -6.30 -28.50
CA GLU A 2 -10.16 -7.75 -28.67
C GLU A 2 -10.47 -8.40 -27.32
N GLN A 3 -11.06 -9.59 -27.35
CA GLN A 3 -11.45 -10.31 -26.15
C GLN A 3 -10.20 -10.86 -25.45
N THR A 4 -9.83 -10.27 -24.31
CA THR A 4 -8.75 -10.77 -23.44
C THR A 4 -9.19 -12.08 -22.77
N ARG A 5 -8.37 -13.13 -22.86
CA ARG A 5 -8.65 -14.40 -22.18
C ARG A 5 -8.27 -14.31 -20.71
N ARG A 6 -8.89 -15.13 -19.87
CA ARG A 6 -8.54 -15.22 -18.43
C ARG A 6 -7.07 -15.54 -18.21
N THR A 7 -6.49 -16.41 -19.05
CA THR A 7 -5.07 -16.77 -19.01
C THR A 7 -4.16 -15.56 -19.26
N ASP A 8 -4.54 -14.68 -20.19
CA ASP A 8 -3.76 -13.50 -20.54
C ASP A 8 -3.71 -12.53 -19.36
N PHE A 9 -4.80 -12.42 -18.60
CA PHE A 9 -4.84 -11.62 -17.39
C PHE A 9 -3.97 -12.18 -16.25
N VAL A 10 -3.89 -13.50 -16.09
CA VAL A 10 -2.99 -14.12 -15.10
C VAL A 10 -1.54 -13.81 -15.42
N LEU A 11 -1.15 -13.89 -16.70
CA LEU A 11 0.18 -13.51 -17.15
C LEU A 11 0.46 -12.03 -16.89
N PHE A 12 -0.52 -11.16 -17.16
CA PHE A 12 -0.43 -9.74 -16.84
C PHE A 12 -0.25 -9.47 -15.34
N ILE A 13 -0.96 -10.20 -14.46
CA ILE A 13 -0.77 -10.09 -13.01
C ILE A 13 0.66 -10.44 -12.61
N GLN A 14 1.20 -11.54 -13.16
CA GLN A 14 2.56 -11.99 -12.85
C GLN A 14 3.61 -10.94 -13.27
N ASP A 15 3.46 -10.37 -14.46
CA ASP A 15 4.28 -9.26 -14.94
C ASP A 15 4.22 -8.06 -13.99
N LYS A 16 3.00 -7.66 -13.57
CA LYS A 16 2.82 -6.54 -12.63
C LYS A 16 3.41 -6.75 -11.25
N PHE A 17 3.59 -7.98 -10.78
CA PHE A 17 4.26 -8.22 -9.51
C PHE A 17 5.72 -7.76 -9.51
N GLU A 18 6.42 -7.88 -10.63
CA GLU A 18 7.79 -7.36 -10.73
C GLU A 18 7.82 -5.83 -10.65
N ASP A 19 6.88 -5.16 -11.34
CA ASP A 19 6.74 -3.71 -11.31
C ASP A 19 6.42 -3.20 -9.90
N ILE A 20 5.53 -3.89 -9.18
CA ILE A 20 5.18 -3.59 -7.78
C ILE A 20 6.42 -3.69 -6.89
N GLN A 21 7.23 -4.73 -7.03
CA GLN A 21 8.45 -4.91 -6.25
C GLN A 21 9.47 -3.79 -6.53
N LYS A 22 9.69 -3.45 -7.80
CA LYS A 22 10.60 -2.36 -8.21
C LYS A 22 10.11 -1.01 -7.67
N LEU A 23 8.80 -0.74 -7.77
CA LEU A 23 8.18 0.49 -7.27
C LEU A 23 8.35 0.61 -5.76
N PHE A 24 8.04 -0.47 -5.02
CA PHE A 24 8.19 -0.53 -3.58
C PHE A 24 9.65 -0.29 -3.16
N ALA A 25 10.62 -0.98 -3.78
CA ALA A 25 12.04 -0.81 -3.47
C ALA A 25 12.50 0.64 -3.69
N ARG A 26 12.19 1.22 -4.86
CA ARG A 26 12.54 2.61 -5.20
C ARG A 26 11.97 3.61 -4.21
N LYS A 27 10.70 3.45 -3.81
CA LYS A 27 10.06 4.37 -2.86
C LYS A 27 10.60 4.18 -1.45
N ASN A 28 10.87 2.94 -1.05
CA ASN A 28 11.38 2.63 0.29
C ASN A 28 12.84 3.11 0.49
N GLU A 29 13.68 3.09 -0.56
CA GLU A 29 15.00 3.71 -0.55
C GLU A 29 14.92 5.23 -0.27
N GLY A 30 13.89 5.91 -0.76
CA GLY A 30 13.65 7.33 -0.52
C GLY A 30 13.24 7.68 0.91
N TYR A 31 12.82 6.71 1.73
CA TYR A 31 12.27 6.94 3.07
C TYR A 31 13.27 6.76 4.24
N GLY A 32 14.54 6.50 3.97
CA GLY A 32 15.64 6.75 4.91
C GLY A 32 15.76 5.85 6.16
N ALA A 33 14.86 4.91 6.40
CA ALA A 33 14.95 3.94 7.49
C ALA A 33 15.16 2.53 6.91
N SER A 34 16.41 2.17 6.67
CA SER A 34 16.88 1.05 5.81
C SER A 34 16.56 -0.38 6.30
N GLY A 35 15.43 -0.60 6.97
CA GLY A 35 15.00 -1.92 7.42
C GLY A 35 13.64 -1.97 8.13
N ASP A 36 13.00 -0.82 8.35
CA ASP A 36 11.74 -0.76 9.06
C ASP A 36 10.58 -0.41 8.11
N LEU A 37 9.91 -1.46 7.64
CA LEU A 37 8.79 -1.40 6.70
C LEU A 37 7.73 -0.36 7.07
N PHE A 38 7.46 -0.22 8.37
CA PHE A 38 6.35 0.59 8.86
C PHE A 38 6.79 1.85 9.61
N TRP A 39 8.06 2.27 9.51
CA TRP A 39 8.58 3.40 10.28
C TRP A 39 7.71 4.66 10.12
N ASN A 40 7.49 5.10 8.88
CA ASN A 40 6.69 6.28 8.57
C ASN A 40 5.22 6.13 8.98
N PHE A 41 4.68 4.92 8.86
CA PHE A 41 3.31 4.64 9.26
C PHE A 41 3.16 4.76 10.77
N ARG A 42 4.09 4.22 11.56
CA ARG A 42 4.10 4.36 13.03
C ARG A 42 4.22 5.81 13.46
N GLN A 43 5.20 6.55 12.92
CA GLN A 43 5.39 7.96 13.26
C GLN A 43 4.15 8.80 12.94
N THR A 44 3.50 8.52 11.82
CA THR A 44 2.28 9.23 11.42
C THR A 44 1.07 8.81 12.26
N ALA A 45 0.92 7.52 12.55
CA ALA A 45 -0.18 6.98 13.33
C ALA A 45 -0.11 7.44 14.79
N GLU A 46 1.08 7.44 15.40
CA GLU A 46 1.30 7.95 16.76
C GLU A 46 0.93 9.44 16.86
N ARG A 47 1.25 10.22 15.83
CA ARG A 47 0.92 11.64 15.77
C ARG A 47 -0.57 11.93 15.54
N LEU A 48 -1.23 11.17 14.66
CA LEU A 48 -2.62 11.45 14.25
C LEU A 48 -3.67 10.73 15.09
N TYR A 49 -3.34 9.53 15.58
CA TYR A 49 -4.27 8.64 16.28
C TYR A 49 -3.66 8.10 17.60
N PRO A 50 -3.13 8.96 18.50
CA PRO A 50 -2.31 8.52 19.65
C PRO A 50 -3.03 7.52 20.56
N SER A 51 -4.30 7.74 20.88
CA SER A 51 -5.08 6.86 21.75
C SER A 51 -5.35 5.49 21.11
N MET A 52 -5.60 5.45 19.79
CA MET A 52 -5.79 4.20 19.06
C MET A 52 -4.45 3.47 18.90
N TYR A 53 -3.39 4.19 18.56
CA TYR A 53 -2.05 3.63 18.39
C TYR A 53 -1.55 2.97 19.68
N ALA A 54 -1.84 3.56 20.85
CA ALA A 54 -1.50 2.95 22.14
C ALA A 54 -2.22 1.62 22.40
N GLN A 55 -3.42 1.41 21.84
CA GLN A 55 -4.23 0.20 22.04
C GLN A 55 -4.00 -0.85 20.94
N ASP A 56 -3.95 -0.39 19.69
CA ASP A 56 -3.82 -1.20 18.48
C ASP A 56 -3.02 -0.43 17.42
N PRO A 57 -1.67 -0.53 17.47
CA PRO A 57 -0.80 0.13 16.50
C PRO A 57 -1.11 -0.24 15.05
N CYS A 58 -1.51 -1.49 14.80
CA CYS A 58 -1.81 -1.98 13.45
C CYS A 58 -3.08 -1.31 12.90
N ALA A 59 -4.14 -1.20 13.71
CA ALA A 59 -5.35 -0.49 13.30
C ALA A 59 -5.07 1.01 13.02
N ALA A 60 -4.27 1.67 13.85
CA ALA A 60 -3.92 3.07 13.63
C ALA A 60 -3.07 3.28 12.36
N MET A 61 -2.09 2.41 12.10
CA MET A 61 -1.30 2.45 10.85
C MET A 61 -2.13 2.13 9.61
N PHE A 62 -3.11 1.23 9.71
CA PHE A 62 -4.04 0.92 8.63
C PHE A 62 -4.79 2.18 8.18
N LEU A 63 -5.30 2.97 9.12
CA LEU A 63 -5.96 4.24 8.79
C LEU A 63 -5.03 5.26 8.11
N VAL A 64 -3.74 5.24 8.45
CA VAL A 64 -2.74 6.05 7.75
C VAL A 64 -2.58 5.58 6.31
N ALA A 65 -2.49 4.28 6.07
CA ALA A 65 -2.40 3.71 4.72
C ALA A 65 -3.62 4.07 3.86
N GLU A 66 -4.84 3.91 4.38
CA GLU A 66 -6.08 4.33 3.71
C GLU A 66 -6.09 5.82 3.35
N THR A 67 -5.58 6.67 4.24
CA THR A 67 -5.46 8.12 3.96
C THR A 67 -4.48 8.41 2.82
N LEU A 68 -3.42 7.61 2.68
CA LEU A 68 -2.47 7.74 1.57
C LEU A 68 -3.08 7.22 0.26
N VAL A 69 -3.82 6.11 0.31
CA VAL A 69 -4.58 5.56 -0.82
C VAL A 69 -5.60 6.57 -1.34
N ASP A 70 -6.28 7.30 -0.47
CA ASP A 70 -7.28 8.31 -0.86
C ASP A 70 -6.69 9.37 -1.81
N LYS A 71 -5.44 9.79 -1.59
CA LYS A 71 -4.75 10.73 -2.50
C LYS A 71 -4.63 10.16 -3.93
N HIS A 72 -4.39 8.86 -4.06
CA HIS A 72 -4.35 8.19 -5.37
C HIS A 72 -5.75 8.09 -5.97
N ASN A 73 -6.76 7.76 -5.17
CA ASN A 73 -8.15 7.69 -5.63
C ASN A 73 -8.65 9.05 -6.15
N VAL A 74 -8.40 10.13 -5.43
CA VAL A 74 -8.77 11.49 -5.85
C VAL A 74 -8.07 11.88 -7.16
N ALA A 75 -6.80 11.49 -7.35
CA ALA A 75 -6.10 11.74 -8.61
C ALA A 75 -6.68 10.92 -9.77
N LEU A 76 -6.89 9.61 -9.55
CA LEU A 76 -7.41 8.68 -10.55
C LEU A 76 -8.88 8.94 -10.93
N ALA A 77 -9.65 9.60 -10.06
CA ALA A 77 -11.01 10.05 -10.36
C ALA A 77 -11.09 11.01 -11.57
N LYS A 78 -9.95 11.59 -11.98
CA LYS A 78 -9.83 12.41 -13.21
C LYS A 78 -9.80 11.58 -14.50
N GLY A 79 -9.79 10.24 -14.38
CA GLY A 79 -9.79 9.30 -15.50
C GLY A 79 -8.39 8.85 -15.93
N ILE A 80 -8.36 7.99 -16.95
CA ILE A 80 -7.13 7.31 -17.42
C ILE A 80 -6.04 8.25 -17.94
N ALA A 81 -6.41 9.49 -18.31
CA ALA A 81 -5.50 10.50 -18.83
C ALA A 81 -4.70 11.24 -17.74
N VAL A 82 -4.90 10.92 -16.46
CA VAL A 82 -4.12 11.51 -15.38
C VAL A 82 -2.63 11.14 -15.51
N SER A 83 -1.75 12.07 -15.20
CA SER A 83 -0.31 11.80 -15.14
C SER A 83 -0.03 10.65 -14.16
N GLU A 84 0.90 9.76 -14.55
CA GLU A 84 1.33 8.64 -13.72
C GLU A 84 0.19 7.66 -13.37
N CYS A 85 -0.86 7.57 -14.21
CA CYS A 85 -2.03 6.72 -13.96
C CYS A 85 -1.64 5.28 -13.56
N GLU A 86 -0.74 4.66 -14.31
CA GLU A 86 -0.25 3.31 -14.04
C GLU A 86 0.50 3.22 -12.70
N GLU A 87 1.46 4.10 -12.45
CA GLU A 87 2.19 4.11 -11.18
C GLU A 87 1.24 4.30 -9.98
N ARG A 88 0.23 5.15 -10.10
CA ARG A 88 -0.78 5.35 -9.04
C ARG A 88 -1.63 4.11 -8.79
N LEU A 89 -1.93 3.33 -9.83
CA LEU A 89 -2.62 2.03 -9.67
C LEU A 89 -1.71 1.03 -8.96
N LEU A 90 -0.43 0.97 -9.31
CA LEU A 90 0.55 0.11 -8.63
C LEU A 90 0.77 0.53 -7.18
N ASP A 91 0.82 1.84 -6.88
CA ASP A 91 0.90 2.37 -5.52
C ASP A 91 -0.26 1.89 -4.65
N ARG A 92 -1.49 1.87 -5.18
CA ARG A 92 -2.64 1.32 -4.45
C ARG A 92 -2.44 -0.15 -4.10
N ILE A 93 -1.88 -0.94 -5.02
CA ILE A 93 -1.59 -2.36 -4.75
C ILE A 93 -0.52 -2.47 -3.65
N VAL A 94 0.54 -1.64 -3.69
CA VAL A 94 1.56 -1.58 -2.63
C VAL A 94 0.94 -1.27 -1.27
N TYR A 95 0.09 -0.25 -1.18
CA TYR A 95 -0.59 0.09 0.08
C TYR A 95 -1.48 -1.05 0.58
N SER A 96 -2.26 -1.69 -0.30
CA SER A 96 -3.06 -2.85 0.10
C SER A 96 -2.22 -4.04 0.56
N LEU A 97 -1.03 -4.25 -0.01
CA LEU A 97 -0.10 -5.28 0.49
C LEU A 97 0.49 -4.92 1.86
N LEU A 98 0.80 -3.65 2.11
CA LEU A 98 1.23 -3.17 3.42
C LEU A 98 0.14 -3.36 4.47
N GLU A 99 -1.11 -3.03 4.14
CA GLU A 99 -2.28 -3.24 4.98
C GLU A 99 -2.51 -4.72 5.29
N LEU A 100 -2.39 -5.60 4.29
CA LEU A 100 -2.44 -7.06 4.49
C LEU A 100 -1.37 -7.53 5.48
N LYS A 101 -0.15 -6.99 5.39
CA LYS A 101 0.92 -7.31 6.36
C LYS A 101 0.57 -6.81 7.77
N MET A 102 -0.06 -5.65 7.91
CA MET A 102 -0.55 -5.16 9.21
C MET A 102 -1.66 -6.06 9.77
N VAL A 103 -2.59 -6.54 8.94
CA VAL A 103 -3.64 -7.47 9.34
C VAL A 103 -3.04 -8.78 9.84
N TYR A 104 -2.07 -9.33 9.10
CA TYR A 104 -1.33 -10.53 9.49
C TYR A 104 -0.58 -10.34 10.82
N ASP A 105 0.14 -9.24 10.99
CA ASP A 105 0.88 -8.96 12.24
C ASP A 105 -0.07 -8.75 13.43
N ARG A 106 -1.27 -8.22 13.20
CA ARG A 106 -2.32 -8.04 14.21
C ARG A 106 -2.92 -9.38 14.64
N SER A 107 -3.18 -10.30 13.71
CA SER A 107 -3.73 -11.63 14.04
C SER A 107 -2.73 -12.45 14.86
N GLU A 108 -1.46 -12.48 14.47
CA GLU A 108 -0.40 -13.19 15.22
C GLU A 108 -0.25 -12.64 16.66
N ARG A 109 -0.45 -11.33 16.85
CA ARG A 109 -0.46 -10.70 18.19
C ARG A 109 -1.69 -11.01 19.03
N SER A 110 -2.79 -11.43 18.41
CA SER A 110 -4.04 -11.76 19.10
C SER A 110 -4.10 -13.22 19.56
N GLU A 111 -3.17 -14.06 19.08
CA GLU A 111 -3.04 -15.47 19.43
C GLU A 111 -2.05 -15.74 20.58
N ILE A 112 -1.41 -14.68 21.12
CA ILE A 112 -0.51 -14.68 22.28
C ILE A 112 -1.20 -14.01 23.47
#